data_AF-A0A2E7RN30-F1
#
_entry.id   AF-A0A2E7RN30-F1
#
_cell.length_a   1.000
_cell.length_b   1.000
_cell.length_c   1.000
_cell.angle_alpha   90.00
_cell.angle_beta   90.00
_cell.angle_gamma   90.00
#
_symmetry.space_group_name_H-M   'P 1'
#
loop_
_entity.id
_entity.type
_entity.pdbx_description
1 polymer ?
#
loop_
_entity_poly.entity_id
_entity_poly.type
_entity_poly.pdbx_seq_one_letter_code
_entity_poly.pdbx_strand_id
1 'polypeptide(L)'
;MGSNPFPSASHNFFYEEGAVDFQKVGMIHHNHERSFQGYTTVATFRSNTVLLIDGEGEEKHKWELPGALGSLAYLLPGGNLLCSVMIETDIPLSTARGGRILELSWDGDIVWEYTDSTQHHDFRCLPNGNTIYIGWRALPDEFAARVGGGIPGTEIEGKMYEDYYREVSQDGETVWEWSTSELNPEDYPISHGLDRGEFGHGNTVCPLPDGNLLINFRNLDTIAILDREKRKLIWEKRDEHWGRPHDPQPVAEGSRILFFANGAFDKPKPQRSALIELDAKSGEEVWRWEAGIPWTFYSHVMGGVQRLPNGNTLVCESVYGRIFEVDGETGEVVWDYINPDFSAPYPTARELANSIFRAYRYAADSPEIAGRLS
;
A
#
# COMPACT_ATOMS: atom_id res chain seq x y z
N MET A 1 14.25 39.17 32.60
CA MET A 1 12.82 39.06 32.95
C MET A 1 12.10 38.49 31.74
N GLY A 2 11.25 37.48 31.93
CA GLY A 2 10.55 36.77 30.86
C GLY A 2 10.78 35.25 30.90
N SER A 3 10.67 34.65 32.07
CA SER A 3 10.60 33.19 32.25
C SER A 3 9.30 32.68 31.62
N ASN A 4 9.42 31.81 30.62
CA ASN A 4 8.30 31.09 30.01
C ASN A 4 7.89 29.95 30.95
N PRO A 5 6.68 29.92 31.54
CA PRO A 5 6.25 28.85 32.43
C PRO A 5 5.32 27.93 31.65
N PHE A 6 5.86 27.04 30.82
CA PHE A 6 5.11 25.87 30.40
C PHE A 6 5.63 24.68 31.20
N PRO A 7 4.82 24.10 32.11
CA PRO A 7 5.23 22.91 32.81
C PRO A 7 5.48 21.79 31.79
N SER A 8 6.62 21.12 31.91
CA SER A 8 6.89 19.87 31.23
C SER A 8 5.90 18.83 31.71
N ALA A 9 4.79 18.69 31.01
CA ALA A 9 3.87 17.60 31.23
C ALA A 9 4.44 16.37 30.51
N SER A 10 5.27 15.61 31.23
CA SER A 10 5.57 14.23 30.87
C SER A 10 4.29 13.41 31.00
N HIS A 11 3.46 13.41 29.96
CA HIS A 11 2.39 12.43 29.84
C HIS A 11 3.01 11.15 29.32
N ASN A 12 3.39 10.28 30.25
CA ASN A 12 3.46 8.86 29.97
C ASN A 12 2.03 8.43 29.59
N PHE A 13 1.74 8.30 28.30
CA PHE A 13 0.58 7.54 27.85
C PHE A 13 0.91 6.06 28.01
N PHE A 14 0.90 5.58 29.26
CA PHE A 14 0.47 4.21 29.48
C PHE A 14 -1.02 4.23 29.19
N TYR A 15 -1.46 3.40 28.24
CA TYR A 15 -2.87 3.04 28.11
C TYR A 15 -3.28 2.37 29.43
N GLU A 16 -3.73 3.16 30.41
CA GLU A 16 -4.41 2.64 31.59
C GLU A 16 -5.76 2.07 31.15
N GLU A 17 -6.10 0.88 31.65
CA GLU A 17 -7.44 0.30 31.53
C GLU A 17 -8.49 1.34 31.97
N GLY A 18 -9.29 1.83 31.03
CA GLY A 18 -10.40 2.75 31.31
C GLY A 18 -10.40 4.09 30.56
N ALA A 19 -9.47 4.33 29.64
CA ALA A 19 -9.61 5.43 28.68
C ALA A 19 -10.82 5.20 27.75
N VAL A 20 -11.57 6.25 27.44
CA VAL A 20 -12.82 6.23 26.66
C VAL A 20 -12.68 5.36 25.39
N ASP A 21 -13.38 4.22 25.38
CA ASP A 21 -13.45 3.25 24.29
C ASP A 21 -14.27 3.85 23.13
N PHE A 22 -13.68 4.81 22.39
CA PHE A 22 -14.38 5.48 21.28
C PHE A 22 -14.63 4.54 20.09
N GLN A 23 -13.89 3.43 20.01
CA GLN A 23 -14.03 2.42 18.96
C GLN A 23 -13.76 1.02 19.50
N LYS A 24 -14.70 0.11 19.26
CA LYS A 24 -14.46 -1.32 19.42
C LYS A 24 -13.34 -1.74 18.46
N VAL A 25 -12.47 -2.63 18.91
CA VAL A 25 -11.37 -3.23 18.13
C VAL A 25 -11.52 -4.75 18.07
N GLY A 26 -10.72 -5.41 17.23
CA GLY A 26 -10.86 -6.82 16.91
C GLY A 26 -12.00 -7.08 15.92
N MET A 27 -12.65 -8.23 16.05
CA MET A 27 -13.80 -8.58 15.21
C MET A 27 -15.02 -7.70 15.51
N ILE A 28 -15.50 -6.98 14.51
CA ILE A 28 -16.64 -6.06 14.63
C ILE A 28 -17.91 -6.68 14.05
N HIS A 29 -17.79 -7.32 12.89
CA HIS A 29 -18.90 -7.96 12.18
C HIS A 29 -18.39 -9.17 11.38
N HIS A 30 -19.15 -10.26 11.40
CA HIS A 30 -18.87 -11.45 10.59
C HIS A 30 -20.17 -12.11 10.16
N ASN A 31 -20.41 -12.18 8.86
CA ASN A 31 -21.43 -13.01 8.24
C ASN A 31 -20.76 -14.26 7.66
N HIS A 32 -20.82 -15.37 8.40
CA HIS A 32 -20.15 -16.63 8.03
C HIS A 32 -20.64 -17.24 6.71
N GLU A 33 -21.87 -16.94 6.29
CA GLU A 33 -22.44 -17.52 5.06
C GLU A 33 -21.96 -16.78 3.80
N ARG A 34 -21.58 -15.51 3.94
CA ARG A 34 -21.29 -14.63 2.80
C ARG A 34 -19.85 -14.17 2.72
N SER A 35 -19.16 -14.09 3.85
CA SER A 35 -17.75 -13.76 3.89
C SER A 35 -16.88 -14.90 3.37
N PHE A 36 -15.76 -14.53 2.75
CA PHE A 36 -14.81 -15.47 2.22
C PHE A 36 -13.99 -16.11 3.35
N GLN A 37 -14.14 -17.42 3.50
CA GLN A 37 -13.45 -18.20 4.52
C GLN A 37 -11.96 -18.34 4.21
N GLY A 38 -11.12 -18.10 5.20
CA GLY A 38 -9.67 -18.12 5.02
C GLY A 38 -8.91 -17.38 6.13
N TYR A 39 -7.68 -17.00 5.83
CA TYR A 39 -6.79 -16.31 6.77
C TYR A 39 -6.33 -14.96 6.24
N THR A 40 -6.23 -13.96 7.11
CA THR A 40 -5.86 -12.57 6.74
C THR A 40 -4.53 -12.17 7.35
N THR A 41 -3.61 -11.61 6.57
CA THR A 41 -2.42 -10.97 7.12
C THR A 41 -2.76 -9.61 7.70
N VAL A 42 -2.36 -9.37 8.95
CA VAL A 42 -2.51 -8.09 9.65
C VAL A 42 -1.11 -7.63 10.07
N ALA A 43 -0.63 -6.58 9.44
CA ALA A 43 0.72 -6.05 9.66
C ALA A 43 0.62 -4.60 10.12
N THR A 44 0.74 -4.37 11.43
CA THR A 44 0.73 -3.02 12.00
C THR A 44 1.92 -2.25 11.41
N PHE A 45 1.61 -1.14 10.74
CA PHE A 45 2.60 -0.37 10.01
C PHE A 45 3.67 0.18 10.95
N ARG A 46 4.95 -0.07 10.63
CA ARG A 46 6.11 0.26 11.46
C ARG A 46 6.20 -0.48 12.81
N SER A 47 5.38 -1.50 13.03
CA SER A 47 5.64 -2.52 14.07
C SER A 47 6.68 -3.53 13.59
N ASN A 48 7.07 -4.46 14.46
CA ASN A 48 7.96 -5.56 14.09
C ASN A 48 7.20 -6.88 13.92
N THR A 49 5.88 -6.86 13.75
CA THR A 49 5.07 -8.08 13.74
C THR A 49 4.15 -8.16 12.53
N VAL A 50 4.00 -9.36 12.00
CA VAL A 50 2.95 -9.70 11.03
C VAL A 50 2.14 -10.84 11.61
N LEU A 51 0.84 -10.63 11.76
CA LEU A 51 -0.10 -11.65 12.22
C LEU A 51 -0.79 -12.30 11.02
N LEU A 52 -1.16 -13.56 11.19
CA LEU A 52 -2.13 -14.25 10.36
C LEU A 52 -3.33 -14.59 11.24
N ILE A 53 -4.49 -14.01 10.93
CA ILE A 53 -5.73 -14.21 11.70
C ILE A 53 -6.73 -15.06 10.90
N ASP A 54 -7.62 -15.76 11.59
CA ASP A 54 -8.78 -16.40 10.96
C ASP A 54 -9.97 -15.44 10.78
N GLY A 55 -11.11 -15.99 10.36
CA GLY A 55 -12.37 -15.26 10.19
C GLY A 55 -12.95 -14.67 11.48
N GLU A 56 -12.56 -15.16 12.67
CA GLU A 56 -12.96 -14.63 13.98
C GLU A 56 -11.97 -13.60 14.54
N GLY A 57 -10.89 -13.30 13.80
CA GLY A 57 -9.85 -12.40 14.24
C GLY A 57 -8.90 -13.03 15.26
N GLU A 58 -8.93 -14.36 15.41
CA GLU A 58 -8.00 -15.09 16.26
C GLU A 58 -6.65 -15.26 15.55
N GLU A 59 -5.57 -14.95 16.26
CA GLU A 59 -4.21 -15.21 15.80
C GLU A 59 -3.99 -16.71 15.60
N LYS A 60 -3.61 -17.10 14.38
CA LYS A 60 -3.22 -18.48 14.03
C LYS A 60 -1.73 -18.62 13.79
N HIS A 61 -1.07 -17.53 13.41
CA HIS A 61 0.36 -17.48 13.26
C HIS A 61 0.88 -16.05 13.40
N LYS A 62 2.16 -15.93 13.73
CA LYS A 62 2.85 -14.64 13.89
C LYS A 62 4.29 -14.76 13.44
N TRP A 63 4.74 -13.77 12.66
CA TRP A 63 6.15 -13.56 12.36
C TRP A 63 6.68 -12.37 13.16
N GLU A 64 7.84 -12.57 13.78
CA GLU A 64 8.66 -11.50 14.36
C GLU A 64 9.66 -11.04 13.30
N LEU A 65 9.58 -9.77 12.91
CA LEU A 65 10.44 -9.17 11.90
C LEU A 65 11.76 -8.71 12.53
N PRO A 66 12.90 -8.79 11.81
CA PRO A 66 14.20 -8.33 12.30
C PRO A 66 14.32 -6.79 12.34
N GLY A 67 13.27 -6.07 11.98
CA GLY A 67 13.18 -4.61 11.98
C GLY A 67 11.74 -4.15 11.78
N ALA A 68 11.53 -2.84 11.87
CA ALA A 68 10.20 -2.27 11.71
C ALA A 68 9.71 -2.42 10.27
N LEU A 69 8.47 -2.87 10.10
CA LEU A 69 7.82 -3.07 8.81
C LEU A 69 7.87 -1.78 7.99
N GLY A 70 8.39 -1.89 6.77
CA GLY A 70 8.57 -0.77 5.87
C GLY A 70 7.34 -0.43 5.04
N SER A 71 6.65 -1.45 4.53
CA SER A 71 5.44 -1.29 3.71
C SER A 71 4.51 -2.49 3.87
N LEU A 72 4.46 -3.39 2.89
CA LEU A 72 3.56 -4.56 2.87
C LEU A 72 4.26 -5.85 3.31
N ALA A 73 3.45 -6.84 3.65
CA ALA A 73 3.86 -8.21 3.92
C ALA A 73 2.77 -9.18 3.40
N TYR A 74 3.16 -10.19 2.63
CA TYR A 74 2.22 -11.13 2.02
C TYR A 74 2.85 -12.52 1.87
N LEU A 75 2.01 -13.54 1.77
CA LEU A 75 2.44 -14.94 1.65
C LEU A 75 2.71 -15.30 0.20
N LEU A 76 3.78 -16.06 -0.01
CA LEU A 76 4.10 -16.73 -1.26
C LEU A 76 3.56 -18.17 -1.24
N PRO A 77 3.27 -18.76 -2.41
CA PRO A 77 3.06 -20.20 -2.52
C PRO A 77 4.19 -20.97 -1.83
N GLY A 78 3.82 -21.92 -0.96
CA GLY A 78 4.77 -22.62 -0.09
C GLY A 78 4.80 -22.11 1.35
N GLY A 79 4.15 -20.98 1.64
CA GLY A 79 3.93 -20.44 3.00
C GLY A 79 5.03 -19.54 3.55
N ASN A 80 5.93 -19.08 2.69
CA ASN A 80 6.92 -18.09 3.10
C ASN A 80 6.29 -16.69 3.09
N LEU A 81 6.70 -15.84 4.03
CA LEU A 81 6.29 -14.44 4.09
C LEU A 81 7.30 -13.58 3.33
N LEU A 82 6.85 -12.87 2.30
CA LEU A 82 7.63 -11.80 1.68
C LEU A 82 7.26 -10.46 2.32
N CYS A 83 8.23 -9.75 2.88
CA CYS A 83 8.03 -8.46 3.53
C CYS A 83 9.20 -7.51 3.28
N SER A 84 9.04 -6.24 3.69
CA SER A 84 10.16 -5.29 3.76
C SER A 84 10.27 -4.72 5.16
N VAL A 85 11.50 -4.50 5.61
CA VAL A 85 11.80 -3.78 6.86
C VAL A 85 12.58 -2.51 6.57
N MET A 86 12.38 -1.50 7.40
CA MET A 86 13.06 -0.21 7.33
C MET A 86 14.55 -0.33 7.63
N ILE A 87 15.35 0.33 6.81
CA ILE A 87 16.77 0.59 7.07
C ILE A 87 17.08 2.09 6.92
N GLU A 88 18.27 2.49 7.35
CA GLU A 88 18.74 3.86 7.13
C GLU A 88 18.91 4.17 5.65
N THR A 89 18.60 5.41 5.27
CA THR A 89 18.68 5.88 3.89
C THR A 89 19.02 7.37 3.85
N ASP A 90 19.84 7.73 2.86
CA ASP A 90 20.21 9.13 2.59
C ASP A 90 19.11 9.86 1.80
N ILE A 91 18.08 9.16 1.32
CA ILE A 91 16.94 9.78 0.66
C ILE A 91 16.09 10.52 1.71
N PRO A 92 15.84 11.83 1.57
CA PRO A 92 15.14 12.64 2.56
C PRO A 92 13.59 12.54 2.46
N LEU A 93 13.06 11.41 2.00
CA LEU A 93 11.62 11.13 1.85
C LEU A 93 11.15 10.09 2.84
N SER A 94 10.10 10.32 3.64
CA SER A 94 9.73 9.47 4.79
C SER A 94 8.56 8.49 4.56
N THR A 95 8.00 8.48 3.36
CA THR A 95 6.74 7.83 2.98
C THR A 95 6.94 6.36 2.62
N ALA A 96 6.45 5.42 3.46
CA ALA A 96 6.54 3.97 3.22
C ALA A 96 7.95 3.47 2.84
N ARG A 97 8.98 3.99 3.54
CA ARG A 97 10.36 3.50 3.46
C ARG A 97 10.40 2.02 3.80
N GLY A 98 11.09 1.23 2.99
CA GLY A 98 11.55 -0.09 3.40
C GLY A 98 13.07 -0.14 3.35
N GLY A 99 13.58 -0.96 2.46
CA GLY A 99 14.99 -0.98 2.10
C GLY A 99 15.66 -2.33 2.24
N ARG A 100 15.15 -3.20 3.12
CA ARG A 100 15.55 -4.61 3.17
C ARG A 100 14.34 -5.48 2.93
N ILE A 101 14.28 -6.10 1.75
CA ILE A 101 13.24 -7.06 1.36
C ILE A 101 13.68 -8.44 1.88
N LEU A 102 12.75 -9.15 2.50
CA LEU A 102 12.98 -10.42 3.17
C LEU A 102 11.96 -11.45 2.69
N GLU A 103 12.43 -12.66 2.41
CA GLU A 103 11.60 -13.84 2.42
C GLU A 103 11.88 -14.61 3.73
N LEU A 104 10.85 -14.74 4.55
CA LEU A 104 10.89 -15.49 5.80
C LEU A 104 10.16 -16.83 5.61
N SER A 105 10.74 -17.90 6.12
CA SER A 105 10.02 -19.17 6.23
C SER A 105 8.82 -19.04 7.17
N TRP A 106 7.97 -20.08 7.20
CA TRP A 106 6.86 -20.14 8.16
C TRP A 106 7.33 -19.95 9.62
N ASP A 107 8.50 -20.50 9.98
CA ASP A 107 9.06 -20.42 11.33
C ASP A 107 9.80 -19.09 11.62
N GLY A 108 9.89 -18.19 10.63
CA GLY A 108 10.53 -16.88 10.78
C GLY A 108 12.01 -16.81 10.41
N ASP A 109 12.61 -17.92 9.96
CA ASP A 109 13.99 -17.91 9.45
C ASP A 109 14.07 -17.15 8.12
N ILE A 110 15.10 -16.30 7.95
CA ILE A 110 15.38 -15.62 6.69
C ILE A 110 15.89 -16.66 5.68
N VAL A 111 15.15 -16.88 4.60
CA VAL A 111 15.53 -17.80 3.51
C VAL A 111 16.08 -17.08 2.29
N TRP A 112 15.69 -15.81 2.11
CA TRP A 112 16.25 -14.91 1.11
C TRP A 112 16.17 -13.47 1.58
N GLU A 113 17.11 -12.64 1.15
CA GLU A 113 17.08 -11.20 1.40
C GLU A 113 17.73 -10.40 0.27
N TYR A 114 17.27 -9.17 0.10
CA TYR A 114 17.89 -8.19 -0.77
C TYR A 114 17.78 -6.80 -0.14
N THR A 115 18.83 -6.01 -0.27
CA THR A 115 18.93 -4.69 0.36
C THR A 115 19.21 -3.60 -0.67
N ASP A 116 18.34 -2.60 -0.70
CA ASP A 116 18.50 -1.32 -1.38
C ASP A 116 17.83 -0.25 -0.53
N SER A 117 18.62 0.62 0.11
CA SER A 117 18.13 1.64 1.05
C SER A 117 17.12 2.62 0.46
N THR A 118 16.94 2.63 -0.86
CA THR A 118 15.98 3.49 -1.54
C THR A 118 14.63 2.84 -1.78
N GLN A 119 14.46 1.54 -1.49
CA GLN A 119 13.20 0.82 -1.72
C GLN A 119 12.05 1.42 -0.90
N HIS A 120 10.91 1.60 -1.55
CA HIS A 120 9.69 2.12 -0.95
C HIS A 120 8.44 1.42 -1.48
N HIS A 121 7.35 1.54 -0.71
CA HIS A 121 5.96 1.21 -1.06
C HIS A 121 5.66 -0.24 -1.49
N ASP A 122 6.16 -0.71 -2.65
CA ASP A 122 5.73 -1.98 -3.24
C ASP A 122 6.92 -2.80 -3.78
N PHE A 123 6.73 -4.11 -3.73
CA PHE A 123 7.62 -5.12 -4.27
C PHE A 123 6.82 -6.40 -4.52
N ARG A 124 7.16 -7.13 -5.58
CA ARG A 124 6.49 -8.37 -5.98
C ARG A 124 7.49 -9.43 -6.44
N CYS A 125 7.24 -10.67 -6.05
CA CYS A 125 7.86 -11.83 -6.67
C CYS A 125 7.24 -12.07 -8.05
N LEU A 126 8.07 -12.29 -9.06
CA LEU A 126 7.69 -12.56 -10.45
C LEU A 126 7.65 -14.07 -10.71
N PRO A 127 6.95 -14.55 -11.77
CA PRO A 127 6.87 -15.97 -12.09
C PRO A 127 8.22 -16.66 -12.38
N ASN A 128 9.25 -15.91 -12.75
CA ASN A 128 10.62 -16.41 -12.95
C ASN A 128 11.42 -16.52 -11.63
N GLY A 129 10.81 -16.17 -10.49
CA GLY A 129 11.45 -16.13 -9.18
C GLY A 129 12.17 -14.82 -8.87
N ASN A 130 12.25 -13.86 -9.79
CA ASN A 130 12.89 -12.57 -9.53
C ASN A 130 11.99 -11.67 -8.66
N THR A 131 12.58 -10.63 -8.07
CA THR A 131 11.83 -9.62 -7.32
C THR A 131 11.84 -8.30 -8.07
N ILE A 132 10.67 -7.73 -8.32
CA ILE A 132 10.52 -6.35 -8.78
C ILE A 132 10.14 -5.44 -7.63
N TYR A 133 10.68 -4.23 -7.56
CA TYR A 133 10.36 -3.26 -6.51
C TYR A 133 10.44 -1.82 -7.01
N ILE A 134 9.88 -0.89 -6.22
CA ILE A 134 9.98 0.56 -6.46
C ILE A 134 11.07 1.15 -5.56
N GLY A 135 11.94 1.97 -6.12
CA GLY A 135 12.99 2.68 -5.39
C GLY A 135 13.06 4.15 -5.77
N TRP A 136 13.60 4.97 -4.87
CA TRP A 136 13.81 6.40 -5.12
C TRP A 136 15.22 6.71 -5.62
N ARG A 137 15.33 7.72 -6.47
CA ARG A 137 16.59 8.46 -6.66
C ARG A 137 16.33 9.91 -7.00
N ALA A 138 17.34 10.76 -6.85
CA ALA A 138 17.22 12.15 -7.23
C ALA A 138 16.96 12.26 -8.75
N LEU A 139 15.99 13.10 -9.13
CA LEU A 139 15.77 13.42 -10.53
C LEU A 139 16.95 14.24 -11.09
N PRO A 140 17.31 14.05 -12.37
CA PRO A 140 18.20 14.97 -13.06
C PRO A 140 17.66 16.39 -13.03
N ASP A 141 18.51 17.38 -12.74
CA ASP A 141 18.10 18.79 -12.60
C ASP A 141 17.41 19.32 -13.87
N GLU A 142 17.85 18.90 -15.05
CA GLU A 142 17.23 19.27 -16.33
C GLU A 142 15.81 18.71 -16.48
N PHE A 143 15.54 17.53 -15.92
CA PHE A 143 14.20 16.94 -15.90
C PHE A 143 13.32 17.67 -14.88
N ALA A 144 13.81 17.83 -13.65
CA ALA A 144 13.08 18.48 -12.56
C ALA A 144 12.67 19.93 -12.91
N ALA A 145 13.52 20.66 -13.63
CA ALA A 145 13.23 22.03 -14.10
C ALA A 145 12.03 22.13 -15.06
N ARG A 146 11.67 21.02 -15.72
CA ARG A 146 10.56 20.94 -16.68
C ARG A 146 9.26 20.43 -16.07
N VAL A 147 9.31 19.86 -14.86
CA VAL A 147 8.12 19.33 -14.16
C VAL A 147 7.16 20.47 -13.82
N GLY A 148 5.97 20.42 -14.39
CA GLY A 148 4.86 21.33 -14.09
C GLY A 148 4.06 20.93 -12.85
N GLY A 149 3.20 21.83 -12.36
CA GLY A 149 2.27 21.55 -11.27
C GLY A 149 2.90 21.51 -9.87
N GLY A 150 2.16 20.98 -8.90
CA GLY A 150 2.53 21.03 -7.47
C GLY A 150 2.67 22.46 -6.93
N ILE A 151 3.27 22.61 -5.76
CA ILE A 151 3.55 23.90 -5.12
C ILE A 151 5.03 24.26 -5.34
N PRO A 152 5.37 25.24 -6.19
CA PRO A 152 6.77 25.64 -6.42
C PRO A 152 7.50 26.02 -5.13
N GLY A 153 8.77 25.60 -4.98
CA GLY A 153 9.60 25.91 -3.81
C GLY A 153 9.45 24.92 -2.64
N THR A 154 8.72 23.83 -2.84
CA THR A 154 8.55 22.73 -1.86
C THR A 154 9.41 21.50 -2.20
N GLU A 155 10.31 21.63 -3.17
CA GLU A 155 11.39 20.68 -3.41
C GLU A 155 12.24 20.48 -2.14
N ILE A 156 12.69 19.26 -1.89
CA ILE A 156 13.44 18.94 -0.67
C ILE A 156 14.89 19.34 -0.89
N GLU A 157 15.32 20.38 -0.19
CA GLU A 157 16.66 20.97 -0.34
C GLU A 157 16.96 21.36 -1.80
N GLY A 158 15.92 21.80 -2.53
CA GLY A 158 16.01 22.16 -3.95
C GLY A 158 16.09 20.96 -4.91
N LYS A 159 15.84 19.74 -4.43
CA LYS A 159 15.81 18.51 -5.23
C LYS A 159 14.41 17.89 -5.26
N MET A 160 14.11 17.27 -6.40
CA MET A 160 12.96 16.40 -6.60
C MET A 160 13.48 14.97 -6.78
N TYR A 161 12.69 13.99 -6.38
CA TYR A 161 13.01 12.58 -6.50
C TYR A 161 12.06 11.87 -7.46
N GLU A 162 12.58 10.90 -8.19
CA GLU A 162 11.81 10.00 -9.06
C GLU A 162 11.63 8.63 -8.42
N ASP A 163 10.63 7.93 -8.93
CA ASP A 163 10.46 6.50 -8.79
C ASP A 163 11.20 5.78 -9.92
N TYR A 164 11.96 4.74 -9.58
CA TYR A 164 12.41 3.70 -10.48
C TYR A 164 11.80 2.35 -10.11
N TYR A 165 11.66 1.48 -11.10
CA TYR A 165 11.16 0.13 -10.97
C TYR A 165 12.29 -0.80 -11.39
N ARG A 166 12.76 -1.64 -10.46
CA ARG A 166 13.90 -2.51 -10.68
C ARG A 166 13.54 -3.96 -10.42
N GLU A 167 13.93 -4.82 -11.35
CA GLU A 167 13.90 -6.27 -11.17
C GLU A 167 15.29 -6.77 -10.83
N VAL A 168 15.38 -7.59 -9.78
CA VAL A 168 16.61 -8.25 -9.35
C VAL A 168 16.44 -9.76 -9.39
N SER A 169 17.51 -10.45 -9.77
CA SER A 169 17.60 -11.89 -9.68
C SER A 169 17.64 -12.36 -8.22
N GLN A 170 17.50 -13.66 -8.01
CA GLN A 170 17.69 -14.28 -6.69
C GLN A 170 19.11 -14.09 -6.14
N ASP A 171 20.11 -13.88 -7.00
CA ASP A 171 21.49 -13.56 -6.61
C ASP A 171 21.70 -12.04 -6.34
N GLY A 172 20.65 -11.23 -6.48
CA GLY A 172 20.68 -9.78 -6.25
C GLY A 172 21.19 -8.96 -7.43
N GLU A 173 21.33 -9.54 -8.63
CA GLU A 173 21.75 -8.81 -9.82
C GLU A 173 20.58 -8.04 -10.43
N THR A 174 20.76 -6.76 -10.73
CA THR A 174 19.80 -5.98 -11.52
C THR A 174 19.71 -6.52 -12.94
N VAL A 175 18.56 -7.10 -13.30
CA VAL A 175 18.33 -7.65 -14.65
C VAL A 175 17.49 -6.74 -15.54
N TRP A 176 16.73 -5.83 -14.93
CA TRP A 176 15.92 -4.83 -15.65
C TRP A 176 15.64 -3.62 -14.76
N GLU A 177 15.61 -2.43 -15.35
CA GLU A 177 15.21 -1.20 -14.67
C GLU A 177 14.51 -0.25 -15.64
N TRP A 178 13.49 0.45 -15.16
CA TRP A 178 12.86 1.61 -15.80
C TRP A 178 12.62 2.70 -14.77
N SER A 179 12.62 3.97 -15.17
CA SER A 179 12.37 5.07 -14.24
C SER A 179 11.50 6.17 -14.84
N THR A 180 10.84 6.94 -13.98
CA THR A 180 9.96 8.03 -14.42
C THR A 180 10.70 9.14 -15.17
N SER A 181 12.01 9.26 -15.04
CA SER A 181 12.87 10.12 -15.89
C SER A 181 12.91 9.72 -17.37
N GLU A 182 12.40 8.55 -17.76
CA GLU A 182 12.20 8.17 -19.18
C GLU A 182 10.92 8.75 -19.78
N LEU A 183 10.06 9.37 -18.96
CA LEU A 183 8.86 10.07 -19.43
C LEU A 183 9.20 11.47 -19.95
N ASN A 184 8.19 12.13 -20.51
CA ASN A 184 8.25 13.56 -20.81
C ASN A 184 7.52 14.34 -19.69
N PRO A 185 8.23 15.07 -18.82
CA PRO A 185 7.63 15.61 -17.58
C PRO A 185 6.50 16.61 -17.80
N GLU A 186 6.47 17.30 -18.95
CA GLU A 186 5.41 18.25 -19.30
C GLU A 186 4.05 17.59 -19.53
N ASP A 187 4.03 16.31 -19.90
CA ASP A 187 2.79 15.55 -20.09
C ASP A 187 2.17 15.14 -18.74
N TYR A 188 2.97 15.20 -17.66
CA TYR A 188 2.61 14.71 -16.34
C TYR A 188 2.83 15.78 -15.26
N PRO A 189 2.09 16.91 -15.29
CA PRO A 189 2.18 17.90 -14.21
C PRO A 189 1.73 17.27 -12.88
N ILE A 190 2.48 17.52 -11.81
CA ILE A 190 2.11 17.12 -10.44
C ILE A 190 0.77 17.76 -10.10
N SER A 191 -0.21 16.97 -9.64
CA SER A 191 -1.55 17.52 -9.44
C SER A 191 -1.58 18.52 -8.28
N HIS A 192 -2.56 19.43 -8.34
CA HIS A 192 -2.64 20.62 -7.48
C HIS A 192 -2.56 20.31 -5.98
N GLY A 193 -1.90 21.19 -5.24
CA GLY A 193 -1.84 21.16 -3.77
C GLY A 193 -0.84 20.17 -3.17
N LEU A 194 -0.01 19.52 -3.99
CA LEU A 194 1.07 18.65 -3.53
C LEU A 194 2.42 19.34 -3.53
N ASP A 195 3.25 18.95 -2.58
CA ASP A 195 4.66 19.31 -2.54
C ASP A 195 5.43 18.65 -3.70
N ARG A 196 6.56 19.26 -4.05
CA ARG A 196 7.42 18.89 -5.19
C ARG A 196 8.63 18.06 -4.77
N GLY A 197 8.59 17.45 -3.59
CA GLY A 197 9.63 16.51 -3.14
C GLY A 197 9.71 15.25 -3.99
N GLU A 198 8.58 14.76 -4.51
CA GLU A 198 8.49 13.56 -5.35
C GLU A 198 7.70 13.85 -6.63
N PHE A 199 8.18 13.31 -7.76
CA PHE A 199 7.51 13.48 -9.06
C PHE A 199 6.28 12.57 -9.20
N GLY A 200 6.50 11.25 -9.32
CA GLY A 200 5.43 10.28 -9.50
C GLY A 200 4.78 9.86 -8.20
N HIS A 201 5.60 9.63 -7.16
CA HIS A 201 5.21 8.96 -5.92
C HIS A 201 4.49 7.64 -6.27
N GLY A 202 5.27 6.77 -6.90
CA GLY A 202 4.86 5.44 -7.30
C GLY A 202 4.57 4.59 -6.08
N ASN A 203 3.34 4.07 -5.99
CA ASN A 203 2.94 3.28 -4.83
C ASN A 203 2.55 1.83 -5.15
N THR A 204 2.54 1.45 -6.44
CA THR A 204 2.19 0.09 -6.86
C THR A 204 3.00 -0.37 -8.06
N VAL A 205 3.41 -1.65 -8.01
CA VAL A 205 3.94 -2.40 -9.15
C VAL A 205 3.33 -3.80 -9.13
N CYS A 206 2.56 -4.13 -10.16
CA CYS A 206 1.90 -5.44 -10.29
C CYS A 206 2.24 -6.06 -11.65
N PRO A 207 2.79 -7.30 -11.69
CA PRO A 207 3.01 -7.99 -12.96
C PRO A 207 1.67 -8.36 -13.62
N LEU A 208 1.61 -8.21 -14.94
CA LEU A 208 0.50 -8.64 -15.78
C LEU A 208 0.81 -9.98 -16.46
N PRO A 209 -0.23 -10.76 -16.86
CA PRO A 209 -0.02 -12.06 -17.53
C PRO A 209 0.79 -12.00 -18.84
N ASP A 210 0.78 -10.85 -19.52
CA ASP A 210 1.54 -10.62 -20.76
C ASP A 210 3.01 -10.21 -20.51
N GLY A 211 3.42 -10.14 -19.23
CA GLY A 211 4.75 -9.74 -18.81
C GLY A 211 4.93 -8.24 -18.57
N ASN A 212 3.96 -7.40 -18.93
CA ASN A 212 3.98 -5.95 -18.66
C ASN A 212 3.69 -5.65 -17.18
N LEU A 213 3.76 -4.37 -16.80
CA LEU A 213 3.55 -3.95 -15.41
C LEU A 213 2.37 -2.98 -15.32
N LEU A 214 1.44 -3.26 -14.42
CA LEU A 214 0.46 -2.29 -13.94
C LEU A 214 1.11 -1.47 -12.81
N ILE A 215 1.16 -0.16 -12.99
CA ILE A 215 1.77 0.79 -12.06
C ILE A 215 0.84 1.99 -11.83
N ASN A 216 1.11 2.79 -10.81
CA ASN A 216 0.46 4.08 -10.63
C ASN A 216 1.39 5.11 -10.00
N PHE A 217 0.97 6.37 -10.12
CA PHE A 217 1.64 7.54 -9.59
C PHE A 217 0.65 8.37 -8.80
N ARG A 218 0.81 8.37 -7.48
CA ARG A 218 -0.08 9.10 -6.55
C ARG A 218 -0.10 10.59 -6.86
N ASN A 219 1.06 11.17 -7.12
CA ASN A 219 1.20 12.61 -7.30
C ASN A 219 0.69 13.10 -8.67
N LEU A 220 0.50 12.16 -9.60
CA LEU A 220 0.01 12.43 -10.95
C LEU A 220 -1.46 12.01 -11.15
N ASP A 221 -2.10 11.40 -10.15
CA ASP A 221 -3.45 10.80 -10.24
C ASP A 221 -3.60 9.84 -11.43
N THR A 222 -2.55 9.07 -11.71
CA THR A 222 -2.43 8.28 -12.94
C THR A 222 -2.21 6.81 -12.61
N ILE A 223 -2.96 5.93 -13.29
CA ILE A 223 -2.72 4.49 -13.36
C ILE A 223 -2.29 4.18 -14.79
N ALA A 224 -1.28 3.32 -14.97
CA ALA A 224 -0.70 3.02 -16.28
C ALA A 224 -0.26 1.57 -16.42
N ILE A 225 -0.17 1.12 -17.68
CA ILE A 225 0.49 -0.12 -18.06
C ILE A 225 1.82 0.23 -18.73
N LEU A 226 2.92 -0.18 -18.10
CA LEU A 226 4.28 -0.05 -18.60
C LEU A 226 4.66 -1.30 -19.41
N ASP A 227 4.94 -1.08 -20.69
CA ASP A 227 5.52 -2.09 -21.57
C ASP A 227 7.02 -2.21 -21.29
N ARG A 228 7.45 -3.37 -20.78
CA ARG A 228 8.84 -3.57 -20.32
C ARG A 228 9.85 -3.64 -21.46
N GLU A 229 9.44 -4.15 -22.62
CA GLU A 229 10.31 -4.27 -23.79
C GLU A 229 10.46 -2.93 -24.49
N LYS A 230 9.33 -2.22 -24.69
CA LYS A 230 9.29 -0.90 -25.35
C LYS A 230 9.67 0.24 -24.41
N ARG A 231 9.75 -0.03 -23.11
CA ARG A 231 10.11 0.94 -22.05
C ARG A 231 9.24 2.19 -22.06
N LYS A 232 7.93 2.02 -22.24
CA LYS A 232 6.98 3.13 -22.33
C LYS A 232 5.60 2.75 -21.81
N LEU A 233 4.83 3.76 -21.42
CA LEU A 233 3.43 3.57 -21.08
C LEU A 233 2.64 3.28 -22.37
N ILE A 234 1.93 2.16 -22.41
CA ILE A 234 1.11 1.73 -23.56
C ILE A 234 -0.38 1.93 -23.32
N TRP A 235 -0.75 2.14 -22.07
CA TRP A 235 -2.08 2.56 -21.63
C TRP A 235 -1.89 3.40 -20.37
N GLU A 236 -2.67 4.44 -20.23
CA GLU A 236 -2.72 5.25 -19.02
C GLU A 236 -4.11 5.88 -18.88
N LYS A 237 -4.53 6.08 -17.64
CA LYS A 237 -5.71 6.85 -17.32
C LYS A 237 -5.40 7.73 -16.12
N ARG A 238 -5.73 9.01 -16.28
CA ARG A 238 -5.60 10.03 -15.25
C ARG A 238 -6.96 10.58 -14.88
N ASP A 239 -7.25 10.65 -13.59
CA ASP A 239 -8.46 11.30 -13.07
C ASP A 239 -8.22 11.80 -11.63
N GLU A 240 -8.16 13.12 -11.47
CA GLU A 240 -7.97 13.76 -10.17
C GLU A 240 -9.12 13.49 -9.18
N HIS A 241 -10.30 13.10 -9.66
CA HIS A 241 -11.45 12.78 -8.78
C HIS A 241 -11.27 11.47 -8.02
N TRP A 242 -10.34 10.60 -8.44
CA TRP A 242 -9.93 9.46 -7.63
C TRP A 242 -9.21 9.89 -6.35
N GLY A 243 -8.66 11.11 -6.37
CA GLY A 243 -7.97 11.74 -5.26
C GLY A 243 -6.85 10.86 -4.74
N ARG A 244 -5.78 10.72 -5.54
CA ARG A 244 -4.54 10.01 -5.19
C ARG A 244 -4.72 8.48 -5.11
N PRO A 245 -4.94 7.78 -6.24
CA PRO A 245 -5.24 6.34 -6.24
C PRO A 245 -4.08 5.51 -5.65
N HIS A 246 -4.43 4.39 -5.03
CA HIS A 246 -3.50 3.41 -4.47
C HIS A 246 -3.88 1.98 -4.87
N ASP A 247 -2.87 1.11 -4.86
CA ASP A 247 -2.99 -0.35 -4.95
C ASP A 247 -3.81 -0.87 -6.15
N PRO A 248 -3.66 -0.37 -7.40
CA PRO A 248 -4.27 -1.01 -8.55
C PRO A 248 -3.82 -2.46 -8.71
N GLN A 249 -4.81 -3.37 -8.67
CA GLN A 249 -4.63 -4.79 -8.91
C GLN A 249 -5.23 -5.18 -10.26
N PRO A 250 -4.54 -6.02 -11.05
CA PRO A 250 -5.19 -6.69 -12.17
C PRO A 250 -6.18 -7.72 -11.62
N VAL A 251 -7.42 -7.66 -12.08
CA VAL A 251 -8.47 -8.64 -11.75
C VAL A 251 -9.08 -9.21 -13.03
N ALA A 252 -9.85 -10.30 -12.91
CA ALA A 252 -10.41 -11.00 -14.06
C ALA A 252 -9.35 -11.29 -15.16
N GLU A 253 -8.24 -11.91 -14.75
CA GLU A 253 -7.09 -12.25 -15.61
C GLU A 253 -6.47 -11.04 -16.35
N GLY A 254 -6.56 -9.84 -15.75
CA GLY A 254 -6.02 -8.60 -16.31
C GLY A 254 -6.95 -7.88 -17.28
N SER A 255 -8.17 -8.38 -17.50
CA SER A 255 -9.19 -7.65 -18.27
C SER A 255 -9.81 -6.47 -17.51
N ARG A 256 -9.58 -6.40 -16.19
CA ARG A 256 -10.09 -5.38 -15.29
C ARG A 256 -9.00 -4.85 -14.37
N ILE A 257 -9.14 -3.61 -13.93
CA ILE A 257 -8.24 -2.97 -12.96
C ILE A 257 -9.06 -2.52 -11.76
N LEU A 258 -8.86 -3.15 -10.59
CA LEU A 258 -9.48 -2.76 -9.32
C LEU A 258 -8.49 -1.93 -8.52
N PHE A 259 -8.91 -0.80 -7.94
CA PHE A 259 -8.00 0.06 -7.16
C PHE A 259 -8.73 0.79 -6.02
N PHE A 260 -7.94 1.27 -5.06
CA PHE A 260 -8.40 2.10 -3.96
C PHE A 260 -8.29 3.57 -4.37
N ALA A 261 -9.43 4.24 -4.55
CA ALA A 261 -9.48 5.68 -4.78
C ALA A 261 -9.59 6.39 -3.42
N ASN A 262 -8.51 7.00 -2.97
CA ASN A 262 -8.45 7.59 -1.62
C ASN A 262 -9.41 8.77 -1.45
N GLY A 263 -9.69 9.51 -2.52
CA GLY A 263 -10.50 10.73 -2.48
C GLY A 263 -9.81 11.87 -1.73
N ALA A 264 -8.48 11.84 -1.65
CA ALA A 264 -7.64 12.89 -1.06
C ALA A 264 -7.49 14.09 -2.00
N PHE A 265 -8.63 14.66 -2.38
CA PHE A 265 -8.75 15.84 -3.22
C PHE A 265 -9.83 16.76 -2.66
N ASP A 266 -9.78 18.07 -2.92
CA ASP A 266 -10.70 19.03 -2.31
C ASP A 266 -12.16 18.87 -2.80
N LYS A 267 -12.36 18.17 -3.93
CA LYS A 267 -13.66 17.88 -4.53
C LYS A 267 -13.71 16.45 -5.04
N PRO A 268 -14.87 15.78 -5.01
CA PRO A 268 -16.14 16.25 -4.44
C PRO A 268 -16.08 16.35 -2.91
N LYS A 269 -16.94 17.21 -2.33
CA LYS A 269 -17.12 17.29 -0.87
C LYS A 269 -18.37 16.50 -0.44
N PRO A 270 -18.33 15.79 0.69
CA PRO A 270 -17.14 15.54 1.50
C PRO A 270 -16.15 14.56 0.85
N GLN A 271 -14.88 14.67 1.24
CA GLN A 271 -13.85 13.67 0.92
C GLN A 271 -14.31 12.30 1.42
N ARG A 272 -14.09 11.28 0.60
CA ARG A 272 -14.45 9.89 0.86
C ARG A 272 -13.58 8.98 0.02
N SER A 273 -13.33 7.78 0.50
CA SER A 273 -12.69 6.77 -0.32
C SER A 273 -13.73 6.00 -1.14
N ALA A 274 -13.29 5.44 -2.25
CA ALA A 274 -14.07 4.56 -3.11
C ALA A 274 -13.22 3.38 -3.57
N LEU A 275 -13.87 2.28 -3.90
CA LEU A 275 -13.27 1.15 -4.61
C LEU A 275 -13.77 1.24 -6.04
N ILE A 276 -12.89 1.21 -7.02
CA ILE A 276 -13.25 1.41 -8.42
C ILE A 276 -12.67 0.27 -9.25
N GLU A 277 -13.48 -0.29 -10.12
CA GLU A 277 -13.06 -1.26 -11.14
C GLU A 277 -13.21 -0.65 -12.53
N LEU A 278 -12.14 -0.70 -13.32
CA LEU A 278 -12.14 -0.27 -14.72
C LEU A 278 -12.07 -1.46 -15.67
N ASP A 279 -12.67 -1.32 -16.84
CA ASP A 279 -12.25 -2.07 -18.02
C ASP A 279 -10.80 -1.74 -18.37
N ALA A 280 -9.92 -2.73 -18.43
CA ALA A 280 -8.49 -2.49 -18.67
C ALA A 280 -8.21 -1.99 -20.11
N LYS A 281 -9.13 -2.21 -21.05
CA LYS A 281 -8.97 -1.78 -22.45
C LYS A 281 -9.57 -0.41 -22.70
N SER A 282 -10.84 -0.20 -22.35
CA SER A 282 -11.52 1.08 -22.59
C SER A 282 -11.23 2.12 -21.50
N GLY A 283 -10.82 1.68 -20.30
CA GLY A 283 -10.69 2.53 -19.13
C GLY A 283 -12.03 3.01 -18.58
N GLU A 284 -13.16 2.43 -19.00
CA GLU A 284 -14.48 2.76 -18.46
C GLU A 284 -14.64 2.17 -17.06
N GLU A 285 -15.25 2.95 -16.16
CA GLU A 285 -15.66 2.45 -14.85
C GLU A 285 -16.81 1.48 -15.01
N VAL A 286 -16.63 0.25 -14.53
CA VAL A 286 -17.62 -0.83 -14.64
C VAL A 286 -18.20 -1.23 -13.28
N TRP A 287 -17.52 -0.87 -12.21
CA TRP A 287 -18.01 -1.06 -10.85
C TRP A 287 -17.42 -0.02 -9.91
N ARG A 288 -18.21 0.39 -8.92
CA ARG A 288 -17.82 1.29 -7.85
C ARG A 288 -18.49 0.86 -6.56
N TRP A 289 -17.74 0.93 -5.47
CA TRP A 289 -18.29 0.87 -4.13
C TRP A 289 -17.82 2.05 -3.29
N GLU A 290 -18.76 2.63 -2.54
CA GLU A 290 -18.55 3.67 -1.56
C GLU A 290 -19.40 3.36 -0.33
N ALA A 291 -18.97 3.79 0.85
CA ALA A 291 -19.83 3.72 2.02
C ALA A 291 -21.07 4.61 1.82
N GLY A 292 -22.24 4.11 2.20
CA GLY A 292 -23.50 4.86 2.13
C GLY A 292 -23.48 6.16 2.96
N ILE A 293 -22.63 6.23 3.98
CA ILE A 293 -22.32 7.44 4.74
C ILE A 293 -20.85 7.82 4.44
N PRO A 294 -20.57 9.01 3.87
CA PRO A 294 -19.24 9.33 3.34
C PRO A 294 -18.09 9.26 4.35
N TRP A 295 -18.35 9.54 5.62
CA TRP A 295 -17.35 9.61 6.70
C TRP A 295 -17.10 8.27 7.39
N THR A 296 -17.80 7.20 7.01
CA THR A 296 -17.62 5.86 7.59
C THR A 296 -16.65 5.00 6.79
N PHE A 297 -16.05 5.55 5.75
CA PHE A 297 -14.96 4.96 4.98
C PHE A 297 -14.12 6.06 4.34
N TYR A 298 -12.96 6.34 4.92
CA TYR A 298 -12.03 7.30 4.36
C TYR A 298 -10.60 7.04 4.82
N SER A 299 -9.74 6.74 3.84
CA SER A 299 -8.30 6.71 4.03
C SER A 299 -7.64 7.67 3.04
N HIS A 300 -7.15 8.80 3.54
CA HIS A 300 -6.55 9.86 2.72
C HIS A 300 -5.20 9.47 2.07
N VAL A 301 -4.61 8.35 2.48
CA VAL A 301 -3.34 7.82 1.98
C VAL A 301 -3.26 6.32 2.28
N MET A 302 -2.39 5.60 1.57
CA MET A 302 -2.30 4.14 1.63
C MET A 302 -3.63 3.50 1.19
N GLY A 303 -4.00 2.36 1.76
CA GLY A 303 -5.15 1.59 1.36
C GLY A 303 -4.76 0.40 0.50
N GLY A 304 -5.61 -0.62 0.53
CA GLY A 304 -5.40 -1.82 -0.26
C GLY A 304 -6.70 -2.49 -0.65
N VAL A 305 -6.67 -3.23 -1.76
CA VAL A 305 -7.81 -3.95 -2.31
C VAL A 305 -7.39 -5.33 -2.81
N GLN A 306 -8.23 -6.32 -2.60
CA GLN A 306 -8.05 -7.65 -3.15
C GLN A 306 -9.41 -8.25 -3.52
N ARG A 307 -9.59 -8.59 -4.80
CA ARG A 307 -10.74 -9.39 -5.23
C ARG A 307 -10.54 -10.83 -4.74
N LEU A 308 -11.52 -11.35 -4.01
CA LEU A 308 -11.52 -12.68 -3.42
C LEU A 308 -12.18 -13.70 -4.37
N PRO A 309 -11.88 -15.01 -4.23
CA PRO A 309 -12.40 -16.05 -5.11
C PRO A 309 -13.94 -16.16 -5.16
N ASN A 310 -14.65 -15.80 -4.08
CA ASN A 310 -16.12 -15.77 -4.06
C ASN A 310 -16.73 -14.53 -4.74
N GLY A 311 -15.91 -13.64 -5.30
CA GLY A 311 -16.36 -12.39 -5.93
C GLY A 311 -16.38 -11.18 -5.01
N ASN A 312 -16.22 -11.37 -3.70
CA ASN A 312 -16.15 -10.29 -2.73
C ASN A 312 -14.83 -9.52 -2.82
N THR A 313 -14.77 -8.34 -2.23
CA THR A 313 -13.55 -7.53 -2.20
C THR A 313 -13.10 -7.31 -0.76
N LEU A 314 -11.89 -7.76 -0.43
CA LEU A 314 -11.20 -7.37 0.80
C LEU A 314 -10.66 -5.95 0.64
N VAL A 315 -10.82 -5.14 1.68
CA VAL A 315 -10.44 -3.74 1.71
C VAL A 315 -9.62 -3.46 2.96
N CYS A 316 -8.49 -2.79 2.79
CA CYS A 316 -7.69 -2.26 3.89
C CYS A 316 -7.90 -0.73 3.96
N GLU A 317 -8.62 -0.26 4.97
CA GLU A 317 -8.73 1.17 5.33
C GLU A 317 -7.57 1.51 6.28
N SER A 318 -6.46 1.92 5.69
CA SER A 318 -5.15 1.93 6.35
C SER A 318 -5.07 2.77 7.60
N VAL A 319 -5.49 4.03 7.55
CA VAL A 319 -5.30 4.99 8.66
C VAL A 319 -6.04 4.55 9.93
N TYR A 320 -7.22 3.94 9.80
CA TYR A 320 -8.03 3.43 10.92
C TYR A 320 -7.69 1.99 11.32
N GLY A 321 -6.72 1.35 10.65
CA GLY A 321 -6.36 -0.05 10.90
C GLY A 321 -7.51 -1.02 10.65
N ARG A 322 -8.50 -0.64 9.84
CA ARG A 322 -9.69 -1.43 9.58
C ARG A 322 -9.50 -2.25 8.32
N ILE A 323 -9.83 -3.53 8.39
CA ILE A 323 -9.92 -4.42 7.24
C ILE A 323 -11.36 -4.90 7.18
N PHE A 324 -11.99 -4.81 6.02
CA PHE A 324 -13.37 -5.27 5.85
C PHE A 324 -13.56 -5.94 4.49
N GLU A 325 -14.62 -6.72 4.37
CA GLU A 325 -14.98 -7.44 3.16
C GLU A 325 -16.33 -6.93 2.65
N VAL A 326 -16.35 -6.54 1.38
CA VAL A 326 -17.54 -6.10 0.67
C VAL A 326 -18.05 -7.23 -0.20
N ASP A 327 -19.31 -7.59 -0.03
CA ASP A 327 -20.01 -8.52 -0.89
C ASP A 327 -20.08 -8.00 -2.33
N GLY A 328 -19.62 -8.80 -3.29
CA GLY A 328 -19.50 -8.37 -4.68
C GLY A 328 -20.84 -8.13 -5.39
N GLU A 329 -21.92 -8.75 -4.93
CA GLU A 329 -23.25 -8.66 -5.56
C GLU A 329 -24.10 -7.58 -4.92
N THR A 330 -24.14 -7.53 -3.58
CA THR A 330 -25.03 -6.60 -2.85
C THR A 330 -24.33 -5.33 -2.41
N GLY A 331 -23.00 -5.30 -2.36
CA GLY A 331 -22.22 -4.19 -1.81
C GLY A 331 -22.32 -4.03 -0.30
N GLU A 332 -22.81 -5.05 0.42
CA GLU A 332 -22.88 -5.01 1.89
C GLU A 332 -21.52 -5.39 2.49
N VAL A 333 -21.18 -4.79 3.64
CA VAL A 333 -20.02 -5.23 4.43
C VAL A 333 -20.39 -6.51 5.16
N VAL A 334 -19.72 -7.62 4.84
CA VAL A 334 -20.02 -8.97 5.37
C VAL A 334 -18.96 -9.49 6.34
N TRP A 335 -17.83 -8.79 6.46
CA TRP A 335 -16.80 -9.04 7.47
C TRP A 335 -16.11 -7.71 7.79
N ASP A 336 -15.79 -7.45 9.06
CA ASP A 336 -15.24 -6.17 9.51
C ASP A 336 -14.38 -6.38 10.76
N TYR A 337 -13.11 -6.01 10.67
CA TYR A 337 -12.10 -6.16 11.71
C TYR A 337 -11.30 -4.87 11.86
N ILE A 338 -11.01 -4.49 13.11
CA ILE A 338 -10.15 -3.34 13.41
C ILE A 338 -8.93 -3.84 14.19
N ASN A 339 -7.74 -3.49 13.70
CA ASN A 339 -6.48 -3.84 14.36
C ASN A 339 -6.44 -3.34 15.81
N PRO A 340 -6.27 -4.22 16.81
CA PRO A 340 -6.16 -3.82 18.21
C PRO A 340 -4.75 -3.34 18.60
N ASP A 341 -3.75 -3.50 17.72
CA ASP A 341 -2.36 -3.16 18.01
C ASP A 341 -2.07 -1.68 17.71
N PHE A 342 -1.98 -0.86 18.77
CA PHE A 342 -1.56 0.54 18.73
C PHE A 342 -0.09 0.72 19.16
N SER A 343 0.80 -0.21 18.82
CA SER A 343 2.19 -0.14 19.29
C SER A 343 3.10 0.80 18.49
N ALA A 344 2.70 1.24 17.30
CA ALA A 344 3.56 1.99 16.38
C ALA A 344 3.04 3.41 16.09
N PRO A 345 3.93 4.42 15.97
CA PRO A 345 3.51 5.77 15.60
C PRO A 345 3.19 5.87 14.10
N TYR A 346 2.18 6.67 13.77
CA TYR A 346 1.92 7.04 12.39
C TYR A 346 3.02 8.00 11.86
N PRO A 347 3.49 7.88 10.60
CA PRO A 347 4.63 8.65 10.08
C PRO A 347 4.60 10.16 10.29
N THR A 348 3.40 10.75 10.28
CA THR A 348 3.19 12.20 10.40
C THR A 348 2.45 12.58 11.68
N ALA A 349 2.29 11.65 12.62
CA ALA A 349 1.68 11.89 13.92
C ALA A 349 2.70 11.64 15.04
N ARG A 350 2.46 12.23 16.22
CA ARG A 350 3.26 11.94 17.42
C ARG A 350 2.69 10.76 18.19
N GLU A 351 1.41 10.51 17.97
CA GLU A 351 0.60 9.53 18.65
C GLU A 351 0.78 8.14 18.03
N LEU A 352 0.54 7.14 18.88
CA LEU A 352 0.43 5.76 18.45
C LEU A 352 -0.81 5.56 17.58
N ALA A 353 -0.71 4.67 16.61
CA ALA A 353 -1.77 4.32 15.67
C ALA A 353 -1.77 2.81 15.44
N ASN A 354 -2.90 2.31 14.95
CA ASN A 354 -3.09 0.90 14.57
C ASN A 354 -3.07 0.70 13.06
N SER A 355 -2.48 1.66 12.32
CA SER A 355 -2.59 1.69 10.86
C SER A 355 -1.98 0.45 10.21
N ILE A 356 -2.57 0.02 9.09
CA ILE A 356 -2.08 -1.11 8.30
C ILE A 356 -1.77 -0.59 6.90
N PHE A 357 -0.58 -0.89 6.35
CA PHE A 357 -0.24 -0.43 5.01
C PHE A 357 -1.08 -1.16 3.94
N ARG A 358 -1.08 -2.50 3.97
CA ARG A 358 -1.89 -3.40 3.13
C ARG A 358 -2.25 -4.67 3.91
N ALA A 359 -3.32 -5.34 3.50
CA ALA A 359 -3.74 -6.64 4.03
C ALA A 359 -4.14 -7.58 2.89
N TYR A 360 -3.99 -8.88 3.12
CA TYR A 360 -4.26 -9.93 2.13
C TYR A 360 -4.99 -11.10 2.80
N ARG A 361 -5.96 -11.68 2.10
CA ARG A 361 -6.74 -12.85 2.53
C ARG A 361 -6.43 -14.02 1.61
N TYR A 362 -6.25 -15.19 2.21
CA TYR A 362 -5.89 -16.44 1.53
C TYR A 362 -6.92 -17.51 1.86
N ALA A 363 -7.29 -18.34 0.88
CA ALA A 363 -8.13 -19.50 1.12
C ALA A 363 -7.41 -20.48 2.06
N ALA A 364 -8.15 -21.21 2.88
CA ALA A 364 -7.56 -22.18 3.81
C ALA A 364 -6.77 -23.30 3.10
N ASP A 365 -7.19 -23.67 1.89
CA ASP A 365 -6.56 -24.67 1.02
C ASP A 365 -5.59 -24.08 -0.01
N SER A 366 -5.31 -22.77 0.08
CA SER A 366 -4.43 -22.09 -0.88
C SER A 366 -2.96 -22.57 -0.79
N PRO A 367 -2.19 -22.47 -1.88
CA PRO A 367 -0.74 -22.73 -1.86
C PRO A 367 0.03 -21.88 -0.85
N GLU A 368 -0.47 -20.69 -0.52
CA GLU A 368 0.11 -19.76 0.45
C GLU A 368 -0.05 -20.26 1.90
N ILE A 369 -1.14 -20.99 2.21
CA ILE A 369 -1.29 -21.64 3.50
C ILE A 369 -0.58 -23.00 3.51
N ALA A 370 -0.59 -23.71 2.38
CA ALA A 370 0.11 -24.97 2.16
C ALA A 370 -0.16 -26.02 3.27
N GLY A 371 -1.41 -26.08 3.74
CA GLY A 371 -1.89 -27.08 4.70
C GLY A 371 -1.32 -26.95 6.12
N ARG A 372 -0.73 -25.80 6.48
CA ARG A 372 -0.15 -25.57 7.81
C ARG A 372 -1.17 -25.20 8.88
N LEU A 373 -2.34 -24.76 8.47
CA LEU A 373 -3.45 -24.41 9.35
C LEU A 373 -4.64 -25.31 9.02
N SER A 374 -5.38 -25.70 10.05
CA SER A 374 -6.54 -26.61 9.97
C SER A 374 -7.73 -26.06 10.73
#